data_AF-A0A1I3S4N9-F1
#
_entry.id   AF-A0A1I3S4N9-F1
#
_cell.length_a   1.000
_cell.length_b   1.000
_cell.length_c   1.000
_cell.angle_alpha   90.00
_cell.angle_beta   90.00
_cell.angle_gamma   90.00
#
_symmetry.space_group_name_H-M   'P 1'
#
loop_
_entity.id
_entity.type
_entity.pdbx_description
1 polymer ?
#
loop_
_entity_poly.entity_id
_entity_poly.type
_entity_poly.pdbx_seq_one_letter_code
_entity_poly.pdbx_strand_id
1 'polypeptide(L)'
;MAERKYTHGLSVNVSTQGTVIDIGDMEIWDGADLSLIRDTLFRLVLQEGVDSFAIDMHAVQYVPSGFFGMLFDWLDRGVEVRLLNPRDRVKQMLWFRKFFVADDAQTWRLHHGLAIDERQSEELWSGERTQGSASPLGMLN
;
A
#
# COMPACT_ATOMS: atom_id res chain seq x y z
N MET A 1 -3.13 23.92 -16.00
CA MET A 1 -2.26 24.43 -14.92
C MET A 1 -2.58 23.61 -13.70
N ALA A 2 -1.68 22.72 -13.27
CA ALA A 2 -1.84 21.96 -12.04
C ALA A 2 -1.40 22.86 -10.87
N GLU A 3 -2.29 23.12 -9.91
CA GLU A 3 -1.98 23.88 -8.71
C GLU A 3 -1.23 22.97 -7.73
N ARG A 4 -0.04 23.39 -7.28
CA ARG A 4 0.78 22.66 -6.30
C ARG A 4 0.61 23.33 -4.94
N LYS A 5 -0.03 22.64 -3.99
CA LYS A 5 -0.11 23.08 -2.59
C LYS A 5 0.89 22.27 -1.77
N TYR A 6 1.96 22.93 -1.33
CA TYR A 6 3.00 22.33 -0.49
C TYR A 6 2.54 22.30 0.97
N THR A 7 2.43 21.11 1.55
CA THR A 7 2.13 20.91 2.97
C THR A 7 3.18 19.98 3.56
N HIS A 8 4.22 20.52 4.20
CA HIS A 8 5.20 19.74 4.99
C HIS A 8 5.80 18.50 4.28
N GLY A 9 6.27 18.65 3.04
CA GLY A 9 6.84 17.55 2.24
C GLY A 9 5.81 16.74 1.45
N LEU A 10 4.53 16.83 1.82
CA LEU A 10 3.41 16.31 1.05
C LEU A 10 2.98 17.34 -0.02
N SER A 11 2.84 16.86 -1.24
CA SER A 11 2.34 17.57 -2.40
C SER A 11 1.04 16.94 -2.87
N VAL A 12 0.02 17.78 -3.11
CA VAL A 12 -1.21 17.35 -3.76
C VAL A 12 -1.21 17.90 -5.18
N ASN A 13 -1.37 17.00 -6.16
CA ASN A 13 -1.45 17.34 -7.57
C ASN A 13 -2.79 16.86 -8.14
N VAL A 14 -3.58 17.75 -8.71
CA VAL A 14 -4.81 17.38 -9.42
C VAL A 14 -4.47 17.07 -10.88
N SER A 15 -4.79 15.86 -11.32
CA SER A 15 -4.56 15.38 -12.69
C SER A 15 -5.88 14.98 -13.36
N THR A 16 -5.85 14.69 -14.66
CA THR A 16 -7.00 14.10 -15.38
C THR A 16 -7.40 12.72 -14.87
N GLN A 17 -6.52 12.02 -14.13
CA GLN A 17 -6.78 10.70 -13.57
C GLN A 17 -7.27 10.75 -12.11
N GLY A 18 -7.42 11.96 -11.54
CA GLY A 18 -7.86 12.20 -10.17
C GLY A 18 -6.86 13.00 -9.34
N THR A 19 -7.15 13.12 -8.05
CA THR A 19 -6.30 13.79 -7.07
C THR A 19 -5.17 12.87 -6.64
N VAL A 20 -3.93 13.25 -6.91
CA VAL A 20 -2.72 12.49 -6.57
C VAL A 20 -2.02 13.11 -5.38
N ILE A 21 -1.69 12.29 -4.40
CA ILE A 21 -0.96 12.64 -3.19
C ILE A 21 0.44 12.05 -3.28
N ASP A 22 1.45 12.86 -3.02
CA ASP A 22 2.86 12.50 -3.09
C ASP A 22 3.60 13.04 -1.87
N ILE A 23 4.44 12.22 -1.23
CA ILE A 23 5.27 12.61 -0.07
C ILE A 23 6.74 12.83 -0.49
N GLY A 24 7.02 12.85 -1.79
CA GLY A 24 8.35 12.99 -2.35
C GLY A 24 9.19 11.74 -2.11
N ASP A 25 10.48 11.94 -1.84
CA ASP A 25 11.48 10.86 -1.78
C ASP A 25 11.51 10.09 -0.45
N MET A 26 10.43 10.14 0.35
CA MET A 26 10.39 9.48 1.66
C MET A 26 10.22 7.96 1.51
N GLU A 27 11.23 7.21 1.97
CA GLU A 27 11.26 5.74 1.79
C GLU A 27 10.55 4.94 2.89
N ILE A 28 10.49 5.47 4.12
CA ILE A 28 9.92 4.79 5.28
C ILE A 28 8.90 5.73 5.91
N TRP A 29 7.65 5.29 5.96
CA TRP A 29 6.59 6.09 6.58
C TRP A 29 6.39 5.68 8.04
N ASP A 30 6.21 6.68 8.89
CA ASP A 30 5.93 6.51 10.31
C ASP A 30 4.55 7.07 10.72
N GLY A 31 4.28 7.14 12.03
CA GLY A 31 3.01 7.64 12.53
C GLY A 31 2.73 9.12 12.19
N ALA A 32 3.77 9.96 12.08
CA ALA A 32 3.62 11.36 11.70
C ALA A 32 3.24 11.48 10.22
N ASP A 33 3.90 10.71 9.35
CA ASP A 33 3.58 10.68 7.92
C ASP A 33 2.13 10.22 7.69
N LEU A 34 1.72 9.15 8.39
CA LEU A 34 0.34 8.66 8.30
C LEU A 34 -0.68 9.69 8.81
N SER A 35 -0.33 10.47 9.83
CA SER A 35 -1.20 11.54 10.32
C SER A 35 -1.32 12.65 9.29
N LEU A 36 -0.23 13.02 8.63
CA LEU A 36 -0.22 14.03 7.56
C LEU A 36 -1.06 13.59 6.35
N ILE A 37 -0.92 12.32 5.93
CA ILE A 37 -1.77 11.74 4.87
C ILE A 37 -3.23 11.78 5.29
N ARG A 38 -3.54 11.33 6.51
CA ARG A 38 -4.90 11.29 7.03
C ARG A 38 -5.57 12.66 6.99
N ASP A 39 -4.89 13.68 7.50
CA ASP A 39 -5.43 15.04 7.55
C ASP A 39 -5.63 15.61 6.14
N THR A 40 -4.72 15.30 5.23
CA THR A 40 -4.83 15.68 3.82
C THR A 40 -6.04 15.00 3.16
N LEU A 41 -6.21 13.69 3.36
CA LEU A 41 -7.35 12.93 2.83
C LEU A 41 -8.67 13.43 3.42
N PHE A 42 -8.70 13.72 4.72
CA PHE A 42 -9.88 14.28 5.36
C PHE A 42 -10.28 15.61 4.73
N ARG A 43 -9.32 16.50 4.48
CA ARG A 43 -9.58 17.76 3.77
C ARG A 43 -10.13 17.50 2.36
N LEU A 44 -9.45 16.68 1.57
CA LEU A 44 -9.82 16.43 0.17
C LEU A 44 -11.21 15.79 0.04
N VAL A 45 -11.50 14.76 0.83
CA VAL A 45 -12.76 14.01 0.71
C VAL A 45 -13.91 14.80 1.33
N LEU A 46 -13.75 15.31 2.56
CA LEU A 46 -14.89 15.86 3.30
C LEU A 46 -15.10 17.37 3.09
N GLN A 47 -14.05 18.13 2.77
CA GLN A 47 -14.18 19.57 2.53
C GLN A 47 -14.22 19.89 1.04
N GLU A 48 -13.42 19.19 0.23
CA GLU A 48 -13.32 19.45 -1.22
C GLU A 48 -14.21 18.51 -2.06
N GLY A 49 -14.84 17.50 -1.44
CA GLY A 49 -15.81 16.62 -2.09
C GLY A 49 -15.20 15.62 -3.06
N VAL A 50 -13.92 15.30 -2.90
CA VAL A 50 -13.21 14.34 -3.76
C VAL A 50 -13.71 12.92 -3.47
N ASP A 51 -14.23 12.25 -4.50
CA ASP A 51 -14.74 10.87 -4.45
C ASP A 51 -13.68 9.82 -4.84
N SER A 52 -12.51 10.26 -5.31
CA SER A 52 -11.43 9.39 -5.77
C SER A 52 -10.05 10.03 -5.58
N PHE A 53 -9.10 9.27 -5.06
CA PHE A 53 -7.72 9.72 -4.91
C PHE A 53 -6.70 8.61 -5.18
N ALA A 54 -5.49 9.04 -5.53
CA ALA A 54 -4.34 8.17 -5.72
C ALA A 54 -3.18 8.61 -4.84
N ILE A 55 -2.38 7.65 -4.37
CA ILE A 55 -1.16 7.92 -3.60
C ILE A 55 0.04 7.41 -4.39
N ASP A 56 1.01 8.28 -4.64
CA ASP A 56 2.27 7.91 -5.26
C ASP A 56 3.19 7.21 -4.24
N MET A 57 3.67 6.03 -4.63
CA MET A 57 4.46 5.13 -3.81
C MET A 57 5.89 4.92 -4.38
N HIS A 58 6.34 5.75 -5.33
CA HIS A 58 7.59 5.51 -6.09
C HIS A 58 8.84 5.38 -5.21
N ALA A 59 8.94 6.17 -4.13
CA ALA A 59 10.07 6.14 -3.21
C ALA A 59 9.89 5.13 -2.07
N VAL A 60 8.64 4.74 -1.78
CA VAL A 60 8.27 4.07 -0.53
C VAL A 60 8.71 2.60 -0.54
N GLN A 61 9.50 2.23 0.46
CA GLN A 61 9.96 0.88 0.70
C GLN A 61 9.19 0.19 1.84
N TYR A 62 8.74 0.96 2.84
CA TYR A 62 8.05 0.42 4.00
C TYR A 62 6.92 1.34 4.46
N VAL A 63 5.75 0.74 4.71
CA VAL A 63 4.59 1.41 5.31
C VAL A 63 4.04 0.59 6.47
N PRO A 64 3.60 1.22 7.58
CA PRO A 64 2.93 0.53 8.67
C PRO A 64 1.59 -0.05 8.23
N SER A 65 1.14 -1.14 8.86
CA SER A 65 -0.17 -1.76 8.56
C SER A 65 -1.35 -0.79 8.73
N GLY A 66 -1.23 0.17 9.65
CA GLY A 66 -2.22 1.23 9.87
C GLY A 66 -2.47 2.11 8.65
N PHE A 67 -1.52 2.20 7.71
CA PHE A 67 -1.73 2.87 6.42
C PHE A 67 -2.88 2.22 5.65
N PHE A 68 -2.83 0.90 5.48
CA PHE A 68 -3.84 0.16 4.73
C PHE A 68 -5.20 0.23 5.41
N GLY A 69 -5.25 0.14 6.74
CA GLY A 69 -6.50 0.31 7.50
C GLY A 69 -7.16 1.66 7.24
N MET A 70 -6.37 2.74 7.23
CA MET A 70 -6.86 4.08 6.90
C MET A 70 -7.40 4.16 5.46
N LEU A 71 -6.77 3.50 4.48
CA LEU A 71 -7.30 3.48 3.11
C LEU A 71 -8.62 2.71 3.02
N PHE A 72 -8.75 1.63 3.79
CA PHE A 72 -9.98 0.86 3.90
C PHE A 72 -11.13 1.67 4.46
N ASP A 73 -10.88 2.48 5.49
CA ASP A 73 -11.91 3.36 6.06
C ASP A 73 -12.51 4.32 5.01
N TRP A 74 -11.70 4.76 4.03
CA TRP A 74 -12.18 5.59 2.92
C TRP A 74 -12.95 4.79 1.87
N LEU A 75 -12.48 3.59 1.55
CA LEU A 75 -13.19 2.69 0.66
C LEU A 75 -14.59 2.34 1.21
N ASP A 76 -14.70 2.03 2.51
CA ASP A 76 -15.98 1.77 3.19
C ASP A 76 -16.94 2.96 3.13
N ARG A 77 -16.41 4.18 2.95
CA ARG A 77 -17.19 5.41 2.75
C ARG A 77 -17.55 5.66 1.28
N GLY A 78 -17.20 4.75 0.37
CA GLY A 78 -17.46 4.85 -1.06
C GLY A 78 -16.45 5.68 -1.84
N VAL A 79 -15.29 5.99 -1.26
CA VAL A 79 -14.21 6.73 -1.95
C VAL A 79 -13.33 5.75 -2.70
N GLU A 80 -13.05 6.01 -3.98
CA GLU A 80 -12.15 5.19 -4.77
C GLU A 80 -10.68 5.47 -4.40
N VAL A 81 -9.92 4.42 -4.10
CA VAL A 81 -8.53 4.53 -3.67
C VAL A 81 -7.61 3.80 -4.64
N ARG A 82 -6.55 4.48 -5.09
CA ARG A 82 -5.50 3.93 -5.96
C ARG A 82 -4.10 4.16 -5.39
N LEU A 83 -3.17 3.27 -5.73
CA LEU A 83 -1.73 3.42 -5.51
C LEU A 83 -1.01 3.51 -6.85
N LEU A 84 -0.11 4.47 -6.99
CA LEU A 84 0.71 4.68 -8.18
C LEU A 84 2.15 4.27 -7.89
N ASN A 85 2.82 3.65 -8.86
CA ASN A 85 4.24 3.30 -8.79
C ASN A 85 4.71 2.56 -7.50
N PRO A 86 3.94 1.66 -6.84
CA PRO A 86 4.45 0.90 -5.71
C PRO A 86 5.73 0.15 -6.05
N ARG A 87 6.72 0.24 -5.17
CA ARG A 87 7.95 -0.56 -5.28
C ARG A 87 7.63 -2.04 -5.03
N ASP A 88 8.47 -2.92 -5.55
CA ASP A 88 8.24 -4.36 -5.48
C ASP A 88 8.14 -4.89 -4.05
N ARG A 89 8.87 -4.28 -3.12
CA ARG A 89 8.77 -4.59 -1.68
C ARG A 89 7.37 -4.33 -1.13
N VAL A 90 6.75 -3.22 -1.51
CA VAL A 90 5.37 -2.89 -1.10
C VAL A 90 4.39 -3.89 -1.74
N LYS A 91 4.59 -4.24 -3.02
CA LYS A 91 3.77 -5.25 -3.72
C LYS A 91 3.82 -6.64 -3.06
N GLN A 92 4.94 -6.99 -2.42
CA GLN A 92 5.10 -8.26 -1.72
C GLN A 92 4.39 -8.32 -0.36
N MET A 93 3.95 -7.18 0.18
CA MET A 93 3.25 -7.15 1.46
C MET A 93 1.90 -7.87 1.38
N LEU A 94 1.56 -8.64 2.43
CA LEU A 94 0.33 -9.43 2.49
C LEU A 94 -0.92 -8.59 2.22
N TRP A 95 -0.99 -7.39 2.83
CA TRP A 95 -2.09 -6.45 2.64
C TRP A 95 -2.20 -6.01 1.19
N PHE A 96 -1.07 -5.69 0.54
CA PHE A 96 -1.07 -5.30 -0.86
C PHE A 96 -1.66 -6.42 -1.73
N ARG A 97 -1.14 -7.64 -1.57
CA ARG A 97 -1.57 -8.81 -2.36
C ARG A 97 -3.03 -9.19 -2.15
N LYS A 98 -3.58 -8.99 -0.96
CA LYS A 98 -4.97 -9.34 -0.64
C LYS A 98 -5.99 -8.33 -1.16
N PHE A 99 -5.59 -7.06 -1.24
CA PHE A 99 -6.55 -5.96 -1.33
C PHE A 99 -6.33 -5.01 -2.50
N PHE A 100 -5.23 -5.14 -3.24
CA PHE A 100 -4.95 -4.34 -4.41
C PHE A 100 -4.97 -5.18 -5.68
N VAL A 101 -5.68 -4.70 -6.69
CA VAL A 101 -5.70 -5.28 -8.05
C VAL A 101 -5.04 -4.29 -9.00
N ALA A 102 -4.22 -4.78 -9.92
CA ALA A 102 -3.63 -3.95 -10.96
C ALA A 102 -4.75 -3.43 -11.90
N ASP A 103 -4.77 -2.12 -12.10
CA ASP A 103 -5.62 -1.43 -13.07
C ASP A 103 -4.85 -1.21 -14.39
N ASP A 104 -3.56 -0.85 -14.26
CA ASP A 104 -2.60 -0.70 -15.35
C ASP A 104 -1.18 -1.06 -14.87
N ALA A 105 -0.16 -0.96 -15.72
CA ALA A 105 1.23 -1.29 -15.44
C ALA A 105 1.81 -0.59 -14.19
N GLN A 106 1.33 0.61 -13.86
CA GLN A 106 1.81 1.41 -12.74
C GLN A 106 0.70 1.85 -11.76
N THR A 107 -0.52 1.32 -11.90
CA THR A 107 -1.67 1.73 -11.07
C THR A 107 -2.36 0.52 -10.46
N TRP A 108 -2.61 0.57 -9.16
CA TRP A 108 -3.29 -0.47 -8.41
C TRP A 108 -4.48 0.10 -7.65
N ARG A 109 -5.63 -0.55 -7.77
CA ARG A 109 -6.88 -0.11 -7.12
C ARG A 109 -7.15 -0.93 -5.87
N LEU A 110 -7.52 -0.26 -4.78
CA LEU A 110 -8.00 -0.90 -3.57
C LEU A 110 -9.41 -1.46 -3.81
N HIS A 111 -9.71 -2.63 -3.25
CA HIS A 111 -11.05 -3.22 -3.28
C HIS A 111 -11.36 -3.93 -1.96
N HIS A 112 -12.65 -4.07 -1.64
CA HIS A 112 -13.10 -4.94 -0.56
C HIS A 112 -12.76 -6.38 -0.97
N GLY A 113 -11.75 -6.95 -0.31
CA GLY A 113 -11.08 -8.16 -0.79
C GLY A 113 -12.03 -9.32 -1.10
N LEU A 114 -11.89 -9.88 -2.30
CA LEU A 114 -12.18 -11.29 -2.61
C LEU A 114 -11.12 -11.82 -3.57
N ALA A 115 -9.84 -11.64 -3.21
CA ALA A 115 -8.74 -12.00 -4.11
C ALA A 115 -7.58 -12.71 -3.41
N ILE A 116 -7.84 -13.78 -2.64
CA ILE A 116 -7.04 -15.02 -2.57
C ILE A 116 -7.98 -16.14 -2.11
N ASP A 117 -8.16 -17.21 -2.91
CA ASP A 117 -8.68 -18.51 -2.44
C ASP A 117 -7.75 -18.99 -1.33
N GLU A 118 -8.26 -19.04 -0.09
CA GLU A 118 -7.48 -19.25 1.14
C GLU A 118 -6.56 -20.49 1.08
N ARG A 119 -6.80 -21.44 0.17
CA ARG A 119 -5.97 -22.63 -0.08
C ARG A 119 -4.52 -22.33 -0.47
N GLN A 120 -4.22 -21.21 -1.15
CA GLN A 120 -2.82 -20.90 -1.50
C GLN A 120 -2.02 -20.27 -0.36
N SER A 121 -2.68 -19.79 0.69
CA SER A 121 -2.01 -19.16 1.82
C SER A 121 -1.32 -20.19 2.71
N GLU A 122 -1.87 -21.40 2.83
CA GLU A 122 -1.27 -22.48 3.64
C GLU A 122 -0.01 -23.07 2.99
N GLU A 123 0.09 -23.13 1.65
CA GLU A 123 1.28 -23.65 0.96
C GLU A 123 2.50 -22.71 1.07
N LEU A 124 2.28 -21.39 1.10
CA LEU A 124 3.33 -20.38 1.24
C LEU A 124 3.92 -20.32 2.66
N TRP A 125 3.14 -20.58 3.71
CA TRP A 125 3.63 -20.64 5.10
C TRP A 125 4.15 -22.02 5.52
N SER A 126 3.92 -23.06 4.71
CA SER A 126 4.41 -24.42 4.97
C SER A 126 5.77 -24.73 4.32
N GLY A 127 6.29 -23.83 3.46
CA GLY A 127 7.51 -24.03 2.67
C GLY A 127 8.85 -23.71 3.36
N GLU A 128 8.87 -23.05 4.51
CA GLU A 128 10.12 -22.64 5.19
C GLU A 128 10.29 -23.29 6.58
N ARG A 129 10.08 -24.61 6.66
CA ARG A 129 10.58 -25.42 7.79
C ARG A 129 11.26 -26.70 7.35
N THR A 130 12.21 -26.60 6.42
CA THR A 130 13.19 -27.68 6.24
C THR A 130 14.47 -27.16 5.58
N GLN A 131 15.42 -26.67 6.39
CA GLN A 131 16.83 -27.01 6.25
C GLN A 131 17.71 -26.49 7.40
N GLY A 132 18.53 -27.41 7.95
CA GLY A 132 19.56 -27.18 8.96
C GLY A 132 19.11 -27.63 10.35
N SER A 133 19.62 -28.68 10.99
CA SER A 133 20.89 -29.39 10.81
C SER A 133 20.84 -30.74 11.55
N ALA A 134 21.13 -31.84 10.87
CA ALA A 134 21.70 -33.03 11.51
C ALA A 134 22.48 -33.78 10.43
N SER A 135 23.77 -33.49 10.31
CA SER A 135 24.66 -34.26 9.46
C SER A 135 24.87 -35.67 10.03
N PRO A 136 25.05 -36.68 9.16
CA PRO A 136 25.18 -38.08 9.52
C PRO A 136 26.65 -38.46 9.73
N LEU A 137 26.94 -39.16 10.81
CA LEU A 137 28.16 -39.95 11.07
C LEU A 137 27.74 -40.84 12.24
N GLY A 138 27.67 -42.16 12.19
CA GLY A 138 28.34 -43.15 11.39
C GLY A 138 28.32 -44.38 12.31
N MET A 139 27.91 -45.53 11.80
CA MET A 139 27.97 -46.81 12.52
C MET A 139 29.35 -47.02 13.15
N LEU A 140 29.43 -47.74 14.27
CA LEU A 140 30.07 -49.05 14.36
C LEU A 140 30.09 -49.58 15.81
N ASN A 141 29.58 -50.81 15.93
CA ASN A 141 29.88 -51.89 16.87
C ASN A 141 29.89 -51.62 18.39
#